data_AF-A0A1Y0NB13-F1
#
_entry.id   AF-A0A1Y0NB13-F1
#
_cell.length_a   1.000
_cell.length_b   1.000
_cell.length_c   1.000
_cell.angle_alpha   90.00
_cell.angle_beta   90.00
_cell.angle_gamma   90.00
#
_symmetry.space_group_name_H-M   'P 1'
#
loop_
_entity.id
_entity.type
_entity.pdbx_description
1 polymer ?
#
loop_
_entity_poly.entity_id
_entity_poly.type
_entity_poly.pdbx_seq_one_letter_code
_entity_poly.pdbx_strand_id
1 'polypeptide(L)'
;MGFEQAYFSAIELGTRKPSTDFFEKLIKALQLGEVEKDRLKQALLESNRRFLLPVDVTTETYVFCNALWKKIDKLHPAHLDALHQVLELDGQLAISKRFTPDRIARKDKGRRETAM
;
A
#
# COMPACT_ATOMS: atom_id res chain seq x y z
N MET A 1 2.70 -34.32 -4.63
CA MET A 1 1.84 -33.15 -4.35
C MET A 1 0.35 -33.40 -4.61
N GLY A 2 -0.04 -34.34 -5.49
CA GLY A 2 -1.44 -34.76 -5.62
C GLY A 2 -2.37 -33.75 -6.29
N PHE A 3 -1.81 -32.73 -6.95
CA PHE A 3 -2.55 -31.83 -7.84
C PHE A 3 -2.32 -32.26 -9.29
N GLU A 4 -3.34 -32.06 -10.12
CA GLU A 4 -3.25 -32.31 -11.56
C GLU A 4 -2.31 -31.31 -12.24
N GLN A 5 -1.66 -31.71 -13.33
CA GLN A 5 -0.78 -30.82 -14.11
C GLN A 5 -1.49 -29.54 -14.55
N ALA A 6 -2.78 -29.64 -14.94
CA ALA A 6 -3.58 -28.49 -15.32
C ALA A 6 -3.71 -27.44 -14.19
N TYR A 7 -3.70 -27.88 -12.93
CA TYR A 7 -3.71 -26.99 -11.76
C TYR A 7 -2.39 -26.20 -11.65
N PHE A 8 -1.25 -26.87 -11.85
CA PHE A 8 0.06 -26.22 -11.87
C PHE A 8 0.14 -25.20 -13.00
N SER A 9 -0.23 -25.58 -14.22
CA SER A 9 -0.24 -24.66 -15.36
C SER A 9 -1.16 -23.45 -15.12
N ALA A 10 -2.31 -23.64 -14.48
CA ALA A 10 -3.21 -22.53 -14.16
C ALA A 10 -2.60 -21.55 -13.12
N ILE A 11 -1.81 -22.06 -12.17
CA ILE A 11 -1.07 -21.21 -11.23
C ILE A 11 0.08 -20.48 -11.93
N GLU A 12 0.84 -21.18 -12.79
CA GLU A 12 1.99 -20.61 -13.52
C GLU A 12 1.56 -19.49 -14.46
N LEU A 13 0.43 -19.67 -15.16
CA LEU A 13 -0.20 -18.62 -15.97
C LEU A 13 -0.92 -17.56 -15.10
N GLY A 14 -1.04 -17.82 -13.80
CA GLY A 14 -1.77 -17.05 -12.80
C GLY A 14 -3.25 -16.86 -13.10
N THR A 15 -3.85 -17.76 -13.88
CA THR A 15 -5.29 -17.82 -14.09
C THR A 15 -6.02 -18.39 -12.87
N ARG A 16 -5.30 -19.06 -11.96
CA ARG A 16 -5.82 -19.58 -10.69
C ARG A 16 -4.94 -19.18 -9.51
N LYS A 17 -5.58 -18.79 -8.40
CA LYS A 17 -4.87 -18.59 -7.12
C LYS A 17 -4.51 -19.94 -6.50
N PRO A 18 -3.28 -20.13 -6.01
CA PRO A 18 -2.93 -21.35 -5.30
C PRO A 18 -3.72 -21.46 -4.00
N SER A 19 -4.14 -22.67 -3.64
CA SER A 19 -4.83 -22.95 -2.38
C SER A 19 -3.85 -23.04 -1.22
N THR A 20 -4.34 -22.88 0.01
CA THR A 20 -3.53 -23.08 1.22
C THR A 20 -2.91 -24.49 1.26
N ASP A 21 -3.66 -25.52 0.87
CA ASP A 21 -3.15 -26.90 0.79
C ASP A 21 -2.01 -27.06 -0.22
N PHE A 22 -2.06 -26.33 -1.35
CA PHE A 22 -0.98 -26.32 -2.32
C PHE A 22 0.31 -25.75 -1.71
N PHE A 23 0.20 -24.64 -0.99
CA PHE A 23 1.35 -24.02 -0.31
C PHE A 23 1.95 -24.94 0.74
N GLU A 24 1.14 -25.55 1.60
CA GLU A 24 1.62 -26.48 2.62
C GLU A 24 2.37 -27.67 2.01
N LYS A 25 1.85 -28.21 0.91
CA LYS A 25 2.50 -29.31 0.19
C LYS A 25 3.76 -28.86 -0.54
N LEU A 26 3.80 -27.63 -1.05
CA LEU A 26 4.97 -27.05 -1.70
C LEU A 26 6.10 -26.82 -0.69
N ILE A 27 5.78 -26.22 0.46
CA ILE A 27 6.73 -26.00 1.57
C ILE A 27 7.35 -27.33 2.02
N LYS A 28 6.53 -28.37 2.18
CA LYS A 28 7.01 -29.71 2.56
C LYS A 28 7.84 -30.38 1.47
N ALA A 29 7.41 -30.29 0.21
CA ALA A 29 8.11 -30.91 -0.91
C ALA A 29 9.49 -30.29 -1.18
N LEU A 30 9.59 -28.97 -1.01
CA LEU A 30 10.83 -28.21 -1.19
C LEU A 30 11.66 -28.07 0.09
N GLN A 31 11.17 -28.58 1.22
CA GLN A 31 11.82 -28.51 2.54
C GLN A 31 12.24 -27.07 2.92
N LEU A 32 11.36 -26.10 2.65
CA LEU A 32 11.69 -24.69 2.84
C LEU A 32 11.99 -24.38 4.30
N GLY A 33 13.08 -23.65 4.54
CA GLY A 33 13.39 -23.07 5.85
C GLY A 33 12.46 -21.90 6.21
N GLU A 34 12.49 -21.43 7.45
CA GLU A 34 11.60 -20.36 7.92
C GLU A 34 11.71 -19.06 7.10
N VAL A 35 12.93 -18.66 6.73
CA VAL A 35 13.16 -17.47 5.87
C VAL A 35 12.50 -17.62 4.51
N GLU A 36 12.55 -18.81 3.92
CA GLU A 36 11.97 -19.10 2.61
C GLU A 36 10.45 -19.17 2.67
N LYS A 37 9.89 -19.73 3.76
CA LYS A 37 8.45 -19.70 4.02
C LYS A 37 7.94 -18.28 4.12
N ASP A 38 8.64 -17.39 4.82
CA ASP A 38 8.21 -16.01 4.98
C ASP A 38 8.31 -15.23 3.68
N ARG A 39 9.38 -15.44 2.88
CA ARG A 39 9.46 -14.91 1.52
C ARG A 39 8.33 -15.41 0.63
N LEU A 40 7.97 -16.68 0.73
CA LEU A 40 6.86 -17.26 -0.05
C LEU A 40 5.51 -16.64 0.34
N LYS A 41 5.25 -16.44 1.63
CA LYS A 41 4.05 -15.74 2.12
C LYS A 41 4.00 -14.30 1.62
N GLN A 42 5.14 -13.60 1.65
CA GLN A 42 5.23 -12.23 1.18
C GLN A 42 4.96 -12.14 -0.33
N ALA A 43 5.61 -13.00 -1.13
CA ALA A 43 5.39 -13.06 -2.57
C ALA A 43 3.91 -13.36 -2.92
N LEU A 44 3.23 -14.20 -2.13
CA LEU A 44 1.79 -14.47 -2.29
C LEU A 44 0.94 -13.21 -2.05
N LEU A 45 1.25 -12.42 -1.02
CA LEU A 45 0.55 -11.16 -0.74
C LEU A 45 0.75 -10.15 -1.88
N GLU A 46 1.98 -10.02 -2.37
CA GLU A 46 2.36 -9.10 -3.45
C GLU A 46 1.79 -9.52 -4.81
N SER A 47 1.59 -10.83 -5.03
CA SER A 47 1.05 -11.38 -6.28
C SER A 47 -0.47 -11.17 -6.47
N ASN A 48 -1.12 -10.39 -5.60
CA ASN A 48 -2.56 -10.18 -5.70
C ASN A 48 -2.92 -9.27 -6.88
N ARG A 49 -3.70 -9.80 -7.84
CA ARG A 49 -4.13 -9.07 -9.04
C ARG A 49 -5.33 -8.16 -8.81
N ARG A 50 -6.03 -8.30 -7.69
CA ARG A 50 -7.24 -7.54 -7.38
C ARG A 50 -7.04 -6.75 -6.09
N PHE A 51 -7.04 -5.44 -6.22
CA PHE A 51 -7.03 -4.50 -5.11
C PHE A 51 -8.45 -3.95 -4.93
N LEU A 52 -8.95 -4.03 -3.69
CA LEU A 52 -10.25 -3.49 -3.31
C LEU A 52 -10.00 -2.23 -2.48
N LEU A 53 -10.62 -1.12 -2.87
CA LEU A 53 -10.60 0.09 -2.05
C LEU A 53 -11.53 -0.10 -0.85
N PRO A 54 -11.09 0.23 0.38
CA PRO A 54 -11.94 0.25 1.56
C PRO A 54 -13.17 1.16 1.37
N VAL A 55 -14.26 0.86 2.06
CA VAL A 55 -15.54 1.57 1.90
C VAL A 55 -15.54 2.98 2.50
N ASP A 56 -14.56 3.28 3.36
CA ASP A 56 -14.42 4.50 4.13
C ASP A 56 -13.37 5.47 3.58
N VAL A 57 -12.78 5.18 2.40
CA VAL A 57 -11.83 6.10 1.78
C VAL A 57 -12.51 7.37 1.27
N THR A 58 -11.78 8.48 1.30
CA THR A 58 -12.31 9.77 0.86
C THR A 58 -12.62 9.78 -0.63
N THR A 59 -13.50 10.70 -1.06
CA THR A 59 -13.79 10.93 -2.49
C THR A 59 -12.52 11.26 -3.28
N GLU A 60 -11.62 12.04 -2.69
CA GLU A 60 -10.34 12.39 -3.32
C GLU A 60 -9.49 11.15 -3.59
N THR A 61 -9.39 10.25 -2.60
CA THR A 61 -8.69 8.96 -2.75
C THR A 61 -9.31 8.11 -3.85
N TYR A 62 -10.65 8.03 -3.92
CA TYR A 62 -11.35 7.30 -4.99
C TYR A 62 -11.01 7.84 -6.39
N VAL A 63 -11.06 9.16 -6.56
CA VAL A 63 -10.75 9.81 -7.84
C VAL A 63 -9.30 9.58 -8.24
N PHE A 64 -8.37 9.70 -7.28
CA PHE A 64 -6.96 9.41 -7.50
C PHE A 64 -6.73 7.97 -7.94
N CYS A 65 -7.26 6.98 -7.21
CA CYS A 65 -7.07 5.57 -7.55
C CYS A 65 -7.66 5.23 -8.93
N ASN A 66 -8.82 5.79 -9.29
CA ASN A 66 -9.38 5.63 -10.62
C ASN A 66 -8.48 6.23 -11.72
N ALA A 67 -7.92 7.42 -11.49
CA ALA A 67 -6.98 8.05 -12.43
C ALA A 67 -5.68 7.26 -12.57
N LEU A 68 -5.15 6.74 -11.46
CA LEU A 68 -3.97 5.88 -11.43
C LEU A 68 -4.22 4.58 -12.20
N TRP A 69 -5.35 3.92 -11.94
CA TRP A 69 -5.71 2.65 -12.60
C TRP A 69 -5.81 2.77 -14.12
N LYS A 70 -6.30 3.90 -14.63
CA LYS A 70 -6.34 4.19 -16.08
C LYS A 70 -4.97 4.31 -16.74
N LYS A 71 -3.91 4.51 -15.96
CA LYS A 71 -2.54 4.72 -16.44
C LYS A 71 -1.57 3.63 -15.96
N ILE A 72 -2.04 2.66 -15.17
CA ILE A 72 -1.18 1.74 -14.41
C ILE A 72 -0.26 0.90 -15.32
N ASP A 73 -0.73 0.57 -16.52
CA ASP A 73 -0.01 -0.20 -17.55
C ASP A 73 0.98 0.65 -18.38
N LYS A 74 0.96 1.97 -18.18
CA LYS A 74 1.73 2.96 -18.97
C LYS A 74 2.60 3.86 -18.09
N LEU A 75 2.75 3.53 -16.82
CA LEU A 75 3.60 4.30 -15.92
C LEU A 75 5.07 4.13 -16.34
N HIS A 76 5.74 5.25 -16.56
CA HIS A 76 7.20 5.28 -16.70
C HIS A 76 7.86 4.86 -15.38
N PRO A 77 9.04 4.19 -15.39
CA PRO A 77 9.75 3.79 -14.17
C PRO A 77 9.92 4.93 -13.15
N ALA A 78 10.28 6.14 -13.60
CA ALA A 78 10.38 7.31 -12.72
C ALA A 78 9.07 7.68 -11.98
N HIS A 79 7.90 7.39 -12.56
CA HIS A 79 6.62 7.58 -11.86
C HIS A 79 6.41 6.52 -10.77
N LEU A 80 6.84 5.28 -11.03
CA LEU A 80 6.81 4.22 -10.02
C LEU A 80 7.73 4.57 -8.86
N ASP A 81 8.95 5.02 -9.14
CA ASP A 81 9.91 5.46 -8.12
C ASP A 81 9.35 6.60 -7.27
N ALA A 82 8.71 7.60 -7.89
CA ALA A 82 8.06 8.69 -7.17
C ALA A 82 6.90 8.20 -6.28
N LEU A 83 6.07 7.28 -6.77
CA LEU A 83 5.01 6.68 -5.97
C LEU A 83 5.57 5.87 -4.79
N HIS A 84 6.65 5.11 -5.01
CA HIS A 84 7.34 4.40 -3.93
C HIS A 84 7.88 5.35 -2.87
N GLN A 85 8.52 6.45 -3.28
CA GLN A 85 8.99 7.48 -2.35
C GLN A 85 7.84 8.04 -1.50
N VAL A 86 6.68 8.33 -2.11
CA VAL A 86 5.50 8.79 -1.36
C VAL A 86 5.05 7.78 -0.31
N LEU A 87 5.04 6.47 -0.64
CA LEU A 87 4.67 5.42 0.33
C LEU A 87 5.67 5.30 1.48
N GLU A 88 6.96 5.59 1.25
CA GLU A 88 7.97 5.62 2.30
C GLU A 88 7.84 6.84 3.23
N LEU A 89 7.27 7.95 2.74
CA LEU A 89 7.04 9.15 3.54
C LEU A 89 6.07 8.91 4.70
N ASP A 90 5.08 8.02 4.55
CA ASP A 90 4.14 7.70 5.63
C ASP A 90 4.85 7.14 6.87
N GLY A 91 5.91 6.34 6.66
CA GLY A 91 6.77 5.86 7.75
C GLY A 91 7.51 6.99 8.45
N GLN A 92 7.84 8.07 7.75
CA GLN A 92 8.57 9.23 8.28
C GLN A 92 7.64 10.29 8.91
N LEU A 93 6.44 10.47 8.37
CA LEU A 93 5.41 11.36 8.94
C LEU A 93 4.77 10.77 10.19
N ALA A 94 4.64 9.45 10.32
CA ALA A 94 4.22 8.82 11.56
C ALA A 94 5.23 9.08 12.71
N ILE A 95 6.51 9.25 12.38
CA ILE A 95 7.59 9.53 13.33
C ILE A 95 7.70 11.04 13.66
N SER A 96 7.40 11.92 12.70
CA SER A 96 7.42 13.37 12.92
C SER A 96 6.08 13.87 13.47
N LYS A 97 6.03 14.15 14.79
CA LYS A 97 4.91 14.83 15.44
C LYS A 97 4.44 16.01 14.58
N ARG A 98 3.13 16.04 14.29
CA ARG A 98 2.43 17.11 13.57
C ARG A 98 2.92 18.47 14.06
N PHE A 99 3.50 19.25 13.15
CA PHE A 99 3.75 20.67 13.36
C PHE A 99 2.39 21.35 13.58
N THR A 100 2.06 21.68 14.82
CA THR A 100 0.94 22.56 15.14
C THR A 100 1.45 23.98 14.99
N PRO A 101 1.04 24.74 13.95
CA PRO A 101 1.40 26.14 13.89
C PRO A 101 0.82 26.83 15.12
N ASP A 102 1.69 27.47 15.90
CA ASP A 102 1.31 28.17 17.12
C ASP A 102 0.31 29.28 16.77
N ARG A 103 -0.77 29.42 17.55
CA ARG A 103 -1.81 30.41 17.27
C ARG A 103 -1.20 31.79 17.47
N ILE A 104 -1.09 32.57 16.40
CA ILE A 104 -0.69 33.98 16.47
C ILE A 104 -1.72 34.73 17.33
N ALA A 105 -1.35 35.07 18.57
CA ALA A 105 -2.16 35.89 19.45
C ALA A 105 -2.28 37.30 18.85
N ARG A 106 -3.52 37.74 18.58
CA ARG A 106 -3.78 39.12 18.16
C ARG A 106 -3.50 40.05 19.34
N LYS A 107 -2.61 41.02 19.12
CA LYS A 107 -2.30 42.08 20.07
C LYS A 107 -3.54 42.98 20.22
N ASP A 108 -4.24 42.87 21.34
CA ASP A 108 -5.36 43.73 21.69
C ASP A 108 -4.85 45.17 21.82
N LYS A 109 -5.38 46.07 20.98
CA LYS A 109 -5.03 47.50 20.97
C LYS A 109 -5.90 48.21 22.01
N GLY A 110 -5.63 47.97 23.29
CA GLY A 110 -6.07 48.83 24.38
C GLY A 110 -5.19 50.07 24.47
N ARG A 111 -5.61 51.19 23.86
CA ARG A 111 -5.16 52.52 24.29
C ARG A 111 -6.35 53.47 24.38
N ARG A 112 -6.88 53.60 25.60
CA ARG A 112 -7.57 54.79 26.07
C ARG A 112 -6.60 55.97 25.99
N GLU A 113 -7.02 57.06 25.36
CA GLU A 113 -6.62 58.45 25.64
C GLU A 113 -7.86 59.28 25.26
N THR A 114 -8.75 59.49 26.23
CA THR A 114 -8.89 60.73 27.03
C THR A 114 -9.36 61.93 26.23
N ALA A 115 -10.53 62.42 26.66
CA ALA A 115 -11.21 63.61 26.24
C ALA A 115 -10.31 64.86 26.13
N MET A 116 -10.59 65.66 25.11
CA MET A 116 -10.72 67.11 25.22
C MET A 116 -11.69 67.61 24.15
#